data_AF-A0A1N6WR67-F1
#
_entry.id   AF-A0A1N6WR67-F1
#
_cell.length_a   1.000
_cell.length_b   1.000
_cell.length_c   1.000
_cell.angle_alpha   90.00
_cell.angle_beta   90.00
_cell.angle_gamma   90.00
#
_symmetry.space_group_name_H-M   'P 1'
#
loop_
_entity.id
_entity.type
_entity.pdbx_description
1 polymer ?
#
loop_
_entity_poly.entity_id
_entity_poly.type
_entity_poly.pdbx_seq_one_letter_code
_entity_poly.pdbx_strand_id
1 'polypeptide(L)'
;MYQEELKEYAKLLMPEHVEQMKEIYRSHLKLETPPVRMQGREKISQILHTACEQHRLVNLHVYEGGSVRKYDRVTIDCIDQQSNRLLATGPYYTYSIRESFVVNAMLCMD
;
A
#
# COMPACT_ATOMS: atom_id res chain seq x y z
N MET A 1 -17.85 -14.93 -14.16
CA MET A 1 -17.89 -16.21 -13.41
C MET A 1 -17.79 -16.00 -11.90
N TYR A 2 -16.66 -15.55 -11.33
CA TYR A 2 -16.50 -15.41 -9.86
C TYR A 2 -17.55 -14.52 -9.14
N GLN A 3 -18.08 -13.51 -9.82
CA GLN A 3 -19.00 -12.55 -9.21
C GLN A 3 -20.42 -13.10 -9.03
N GLU A 4 -20.80 -14.12 -9.80
CA GLU A 4 -22.11 -14.78 -9.70
C GLU A 4 -22.11 -15.87 -8.63
N GLU A 5 -21.02 -16.65 -8.54
CA GLU A 5 -20.83 -17.64 -7.48
C GLU A 5 -20.79 -16.99 -6.09
N LEU A 6 -20.14 -15.83 -5.96
CA LEU A 6 -20.16 -15.04 -4.71
C LEU A 6 -21.57 -14.57 -4.32
N LYS A 7 -22.43 -14.25 -5.30
CA LYS A 7 -23.83 -13.86 -5.04
C LYS A 7 -24.67 -15.04 -4.57
N GLU A 8 -24.40 -16.25 -5.05
CA GLU A 8 -25.08 -17.47 -4.61
C GLU A 8 -24.70 -17.82 -3.16
N TYR A 9 -23.41 -17.76 -2.83
CA TYR A 9 -22.93 -17.97 -1.46
C TYR A 9 -23.46 -16.95 -0.47
N ALA A 10 -23.62 -15.69 -0.90
CA ALA A 10 -24.19 -14.63 -0.05
C ALA A 10 -25.65 -14.91 0.36
N LYS A 11 -26.41 -15.69 -0.43
CA LYS A 11 -27.79 -16.10 -0.08
C LYS A 11 -27.85 -17.11 1.07
N LEU A 12 -26.74 -17.80 1.35
CA LEU A 12 -26.63 -18.80 2.43
C LEU A 12 -26.18 -18.17 3.75
N LEU A 13 -25.78 -16.90 3.75
CA LEU A 13 -25.39 -16.18 4.95
C LEU A 13 -26.61 -15.58 5.64
N MET A 14 -26.82 -15.98 6.89
CA MET A 14 -27.78 -15.33 7.77
C MET A 14 -27.41 -13.85 7.97
N PRO A 15 -28.39 -12.95 8.15
CA PRO A 15 -28.12 -11.53 8.36
C PRO A 15 -27.11 -11.25 9.47
N GLU A 16 -27.12 -12.04 10.55
CA GLU A 16 -26.15 -11.89 11.65
C GLU A 16 -24.70 -12.15 11.18
N HIS A 17 -24.47 -13.13 10.30
CA HIS A 17 -23.13 -13.41 9.77
C HIS A 17 -22.64 -12.29 8.84
N VAL A 18 -23.56 -11.67 8.09
CA VAL A 18 -23.23 -10.52 7.24
C VAL A 18 -22.83 -9.31 8.10
N GLU A 19 -23.55 -9.05 9.20
CA GLU A 19 -23.19 -7.97 10.11
C GLU A 19 -21.88 -8.23 10.86
N GLN A 20 -21.61 -9.47 11.30
CA GLN A 20 -20.31 -9.85 11.87
C GLN A 20 -19.17 -9.66 10.88
N MET A 21 -19.33 -10.07 9.61
CA MET A 21 -18.32 -9.84 8.59
C MET A 21 -18.10 -8.34 8.34
N LYS A 22 -19.17 -7.52 8.31
CA LYS A 22 -19.05 -6.06 8.18
C LYS A 22 -18.31 -5.45 9.38
N GLU A 23 -18.54 -5.93 10.59
CA GLU A 23 -17.90 -5.44 11.80
C GLU A 23 -16.40 -5.79 11.84
N ILE A 24 -16.05 -7.02 11.46
CA ILE A 24 -14.65 -7.43 11.24
C ILE A 24 -14.00 -6.56 10.16
N TYR A 25 -14.68 -6.33 9.03
CA TYR A 25 -14.13 -5.46 7.97
C TYR A 25 -13.98 -4.01 8.44
N ARG A 26 -14.94 -3.47 9.21
CA ARG A 26 -14.87 -2.12 9.78
C ARG A 26 -13.72 -1.97 10.77
N SER A 27 -13.41 -2.99 11.56
CA SER A 27 -12.26 -2.96 12.47
C SER A 27 -10.93 -3.01 11.71
N HIS A 28 -10.88 -3.69 10.55
CA HIS A 28 -9.70 -3.77 9.69
C HIS A 28 -9.52 -2.53 8.79
N LEU A 29 -10.62 -1.81 8.49
CA LEU A 29 -10.60 -0.50 7.82
C LEU A 29 -9.97 0.61 8.67
N LYS A 30 -9.82 0.39 9.99
CA LYS A 30 -9.05 1.26 10.89
C LYS A 30 -7.55 0.95 10.87
N LEU A 31 -6.99 0.63 9.70
CA LEU A 31 -5.57 0.84 9.50
C LEU A 31 -5.37 2.36 9.42
N GLU A 32 -5.26 2.97 10.60
CA GLU A 32 -4.89 4.36 10.74
C GLU A 32 -3.60 4.55 9.94
N THR A 33 -3.66 5.45 8.95
CA THR A 33 -2.46 5.90 8.25
C THR A 33 -1.42 6.23 9.32
N PRO A 34 -0.20 5.65 9.23
CA PRO A 34 0.82 5.89 10.24
C PRO A 34 1.02 7.41 10.39
N PRO A 35 1.24 7.92 11.61
CA PRO A 35 1.35 9.36 11.89
C PRO A 35 2.67 9.90 11.33
N VAL A 36 2.76 10.04 10.02
CA VAL A 36 3.81 10.78 9.33
C VAL A 36 3.39 12.24 9.34
N ARG A 37 4.17 13.11 9.99
CA ARG A 37 3.93 14.56 9.98
C ARG A 37 3.82 15.05 8.52
N MET A 38 2.90 15.97 8.22
CA MET A 38 2.61 16.47 6.86
C MET A 38 3.88 16.86 6.06
N GLN A 39 4.83 17.57 6.68
CA GLN A 39 6.12 17.94 6.06
C GLN A 39 7.02 16.74 5.69
N GLY A 40 6.88 15.62 6.39
CA GLY A 40 7.57 14.38 6.06
C GLY A 40 6.98 13.71 4.82
N ARG A 41 5.66 13.85 4.59
CA ARG A 41 5.00 13.24 3.43
C ARG A 41 5.37 13.91 2.12
N GLU A 42 5.43 15.23 2.08
CA GLU A 42 5.84 15.96 0.86
C GLU A 42 7.24 15.53 0.40
N LYS A 43 8.18 15.38 1.36
CA LYS A 43 9.54 14.90 1.07
C LYS A 43 9.55 13.46 0.56
N ILE A 44 8.76 12.58 1.17
CA ILE A 44 8.64 11.18 0.72
C ILE A 44 8.10 11.16 -0.71
N SER A 45 7.03 11.90 -0.99
CA SER A 45 6.42 11.96 -2.33
C SER A 45 7.41 12.50 -3.36
N GLN A 46 8.14 13.57 -3.05
CA GLN A 46 9.21 14.10 -3.93
C GLN A 46 10.29 13.05 -4.22
N ILE A 47 10.75 12.30 -3.20
CA ILE A 47 11.75 11.25 -3.39
C ILE A 47 11.20 10.13 -4.28
N LEU A 48 9.96 9.70 -4.07
CA LEU A 48 9.32 8.64 -4.87
C LEU A 48 9.17 9.05 -6.33
N HIS A 49 8.68 10.27 -6.59
CA HIS A 49 8.54 10.81 -7.94
C HIS A 49 9.90 10.97 -8.63
N THR A 50 10.89 11.53 -7.92
CA THR A 50 12.26 11.66 -8.45
C THR A 50 12.86 10.30 -8.79
N ALA A 51 12.67 9.31 -7.93
CA ALA A 51 13.16 7.96 -8.16
C ALA A 51 12.48 7.28 -9.34
N CYS A 52 11.19 7.50 -9.53
CA CYS A 52 10.43 6.98 -10.67
C CYS A 52 10.90 7.62 -11.98
N GLU A 53 11.01 8.95 -12.03
CA GLU A 53 11.49 9.67 -13.22
C GLU A 53 12.94 9.28 -13.58
N GLN A 54 13.82 9.21 -12.59
CA GLN A 54 15.25 8.94 -12.79
C GLN A 54 15.60 7.45 -12.77
N HIS A 55 14.63 6.56 -12.60
CA HIS A 55 14.83 5.10 -12.50
C HIS A 55 15.88 4.71 -11.46
N ARG A 56 15.92 5.44 -10.34
CA ARG A 56 16.90 5.24 -9.26
C ARG A 56 16.39 4.23 -8.25
N LEU A 57 17.33 3.49 -7.67
CA LEU A 57 17.05 2.57 -6.56
C LEU A 57 16.70 3.35 -5.30
N VAL A 58 15.72 2.85 -4.56
CA VAL A 58 15.21 3.44 -3.32
C VAL A 58 15.11 2.37 -2.25
N ASN A 59 15.35 2.77 -0.99
CA ASN A 59 14.97 2.00 0.19
C ASN A 59 13.67 2.59 0.75
N LEU A 60 12.62 1.77 0.81
CA LEU A 60 11.31 2.15 1.34
C LEU A 60 11.06 1.50 2.69
N HIS A 61 10.49 2.28 3.61
CA HIS A 61 9.87 1.75 4.82
C HIS A 61 8.35 1.96 4.70
N VAL A 62 7.58 0.88 4.79
CA VAL A 62 6.13 0.90 4.58
C VAL A 62 5.44 0.29 5.79
N TYR A 63 4.41 0.97 6.29
CA TYR A 63 3.57 0.45 7.37
C TYR A 63 2.52 -0.50 6.82
N GLU A 64 2.65 -1.80 7.11
CA GLU A 64 1.75 -2.85 6.62
C GLU A 64 1.49 -3.87 7.74
N GLY A 65 0.22 -4.24 7.93
CA GLY A 65 -0.16 -5.28 8.89
C GLY A 65 0.26 -4.99 10.34
N GLY A 66 0.27 -3.72 10.75
CA GLY A 66 0.63 -3.31 12.10
C GLY A 66 2.14 -3.17 12.36
N SER A 67 2.99 -3.36 11.35
CA SER A 67 4.45 -3.29 11.46
C SER A 67 5.08 -2.50 10.33
N VAL A 68 6.30 -2.00 10.52
CA VAL A 68 7.07 -1.37 9.43
C VAL A 68 7.87 -2.43 8.70
N ARG A 69 7.56 -2.65 7.43
CA ARG A 69 8.34 -3.47 6.50
C ARG A 69 9.36 -2.62 5.76
N LYS A 70 10.52 -3.20 5.48
CA LYS A 70 11.60 -2.57 4.72
C LYS A 70 11.69 -3.23 3.35
N TYR A 71 11.76 -2.40 2.32
CA TYR A 71 11.97 -2.80 0.94
C TYR A 71 13.26 -2.12 0.48
N ASP A 72 14.34 -2.87 0.41
CA ASP A 72 15.66 -2.35 0.07
C ASP A 72 15.91 -2.48 -1.43
N ARG A 73 16.56 -1.46 -2.01
CA ARG A 73 16.99 -1.41 -3.41
C ARG A 73 15.88 -1.78 -4.41
N VAL A 74 14.74 -1.09 -4.31
CA VAL A 74 13.63 -1.23 -5.25
C VAL A 74 13.63 -0.10 -6.28
N THR A 75 13.19 -0.37 -7.51
CA THR A 75 12.86 0.66 -8.50
C THR A 75 11.39 1.04 -8.36
N ILE A 76 11.05 2.30 -8.61
CA ILE A 76 9.65 2.74 -8.67
C ILE A 76 9.27 2.84 -10.14
N ASP A 77 8.48 1.88 -10.63
CA ASP A 77 8.18 1.79 -12.06
C ASP A 77 7.05 2.72 -12.47
N CYS A 78 6.05 2.88 -11.59
CA CYS A 78 4.96 3.82 -11.81
C CYS A 78 4.34 4.31 -10.50
N ILE A 79 3.75 5.49 -10.55
CA ILE A 79 2.98 6.09 -9.46
C ILE A 79 1.61 6.51 -10.02
N ASP A 80 0.56 5.88 -9.54
CA ASP A 80 -0.82 6.22 -9.86
C ASP A 80 -1.39 7.13 -8.77
N GLN A 81 -1.50 8.42 -9.10
CA GLN A 81 -2.05 9.45 -8.22
C GLN A 81 -3.55 9.27 -7.94
N GLN A 82 -4.31 8.67 -8.86
CA GLN A 82 -5.76 8.48 -8.68
C GLN A 82 -6.05 7.40 -7.64
N SER A 83 -5.30 6.30 -7.68
CA SER A 83 -5.45 5.20 -6.72
C SER A 83 -4.53 5.33 -5.49
N ASN A 84 -3.65 6.34 -5.46
CA ASN A 84 -2.66 6.58 -4.40
C ASN A 84 -1.76 5.34 -4.17
N ARG A 85 -1.30 4.76 -5.29
CA ARG A 85 -0.50 3.55 -5.33
C ARG A 85 0.75 3.74 -6.17
N LEU A 86 1.83 3.11 -5.73
CA LEU A 86 3.07 3.00 -6.49
C LEU A 86 3.39 1.53 -6.74
N LEU A 87 3.96 1.26 -7.91
CA LEU A 87 4.48 -0.05 -8.27
C LEU A 87 5.99 -0.03 -8.03
N ALA A 88 6.45 -0.85 -7.08
CA ALA A 88 7.86 -0.98 -6.76
C ALA A 88 8.37 -2.35 -7.18
N THR A 89 9.41 -2.42 -8.00
CA THR A 89 10.04 -3.68 -8.39
C THR A 89 11.34 -3.89 -7.63
N GLY A 90 11.37 -4.98 -6.87
CA GLY A 90 12.58 -5.49 -6.23
C GLY A 90 13.23 -6.60 -7.05
N PRO A 91 14.30 -7.23 -6.54
CA PRO A 91 15.06 -8.25 -7.27
C PRO A 91 14.26 -9.52 -7.59
N TYR A 92 13.20 -9.82 -6.83
CA TYR A 92 12.44 -11.07 -6.96
C TYR A 92 10.96 -10.88 -7.24
N TYR A 93 10.39 -9.73 -6.85
CA TYR A 93 8.95 -9.48 -6.89
C TYR A 93 8.66 -8.01 -7.15
N THR A 94 7.50 -7.77 -7.74
CA THR A 94 6.91 -6.44 -7.89
C THR A 94 5.79 -6.28 -6.85
N TYR A 95 5.77 -5.14 -6.18
CA TYR A 95 4.88 -4.81 -5.09
C TYR A 95 3.97 -3.63 -5.48
N SER A 96 2.68 -3.75 -5.20
CA SER A 96 1.74 -2.62 -5.28
C SER A 96 1.56 -2.02 -3.89
N ILE A 97 2.19 -0.88 -3.65
CA ILE A 97 2.29 -0.24 -2.34
C ILE A 97 1.39 1.01 -2.33
N ARG A 98 0.71 1.29 -1.22
CA ARG A 98 0.02 2.58 -1.03
C ARG A 98 1.01 3.66 -0.64
N GLU A 99 1.08 4.75 -1.39
CA GLU A 99 2.01 5.84 -1.13
C GLU A 99 1.80 6.43 0.27
N SER A 100 0.54 6.54 0.71
CA SER A 100 0.19 7.03 2.05
C SER A 100 0.69 6.17 3.21
N PHE A 101 1.11 4.93 2.96
CA PHE A 101 1.63 4.00 3.96
C PHE A 101 3.17 3.97 3.98
N VAL A 102 3.82 4.66 3.03
CA VAL A 102 5.27 4.86 3.06
C VAL A 102 5.59 5.84 4.19
N VAL A 103 6.35 5.37 5.17
CA VAL A 103 6.78 6.17 6.33
C VAL A 103 8.17 6.75 6.18
N ASN A 104 8.98 6.18 5.28
CA ASN A 104 10.29 6.71 4.90
C ASN A 104 10.65 6.24 3.48
N ALA A 105 11.33 7.10 2.74
CA ALA A 105 11.91 6.78 1.44
C ALA A 105 13.29 7.43 1.34
N MET A 106 14.29 6.68 0.90
CA MET A 106 15.66 7.16 0.75
C MET A 106 16.24 6.65 -0.56
N LEU A 107 16.76 7.55 -1.39
CA LEU A 107 17.52 7.16 -2.58
C LEU A 107 18.76 6.36 -2.16
N CYS A 108 19.02 5.25 -2.85
CA CYS A 108 20.29 4.56 -2.70
C CYS A 108 21.40 5.48 -3.22
N MET A 109 22.44 5.67 -2.41
CA MET A 109 23.72 6.20 -2.88
C MET A 109 24.43 5.07 -3.62
N ASP A 110 25.00 5.40 -4.78
CA ASP A 110 25.88 4.49 -5.52
C ASP A 110 27.20 4.24 -4.77
#